data_AF-A0A0M6ZBK2-F1
#
_entry.id   AF-A0A0M6ZBK2-F1
#
_cell.length_a   1.000
_cell.length_b   1.000
_cell.length_c   1.000
_cell.angle_alpha   90.00
_cell.angle_beta   90.00
_cell.angle_gamma   90.00
#
_symmetry.space_group_name_H-M   'P 1'
#
loop_
_entity.id
_entity.type
_entity.pdbx_description
1 polymer ?
#
loop_
_entity_poly.entity_id
_entity_poly.type
_entity_poly.pdbx_seq_one_letter_code
_entity_poly.pdbx_strand_id
1 'polypeptide(L)'
;MRFLTSSALAASLSIMTLSVSGQATAQGMPPEQIKQILDVTKANWVAFRDWEGKQLIYFTHLESWKCGIDFVFYGLNDGQLDQMWELDECDPDNPNAVLKDKPYIELPAGSTQSISVQLVYPDGSKSSVETYQYKP
;
A
#
# COMPACT_ATOMS: atom_id res chain seq x y z
N MET A 1 -4.64 18.67 81.34
CA MET A 1 -3.56 17.69 81.05
C MET A 1 -4.00 16.90 79.82
N ARG A 2 -3.13 16.85 78.82
CA ARG A 2 -3.32 16.34 77.44
C ARG A 2 -3.91 14.92 77.41
N PHE A 3 -4.82 14.64 76.47
CA PHE A 3 -4.83 13.41 75.66
C PHE A 3 -5.70 13.65 74.41
N LEU A 4 -5.05 13.92 73.27
CA LEU A 4 -5.67 13.84 71.94
C LEU A 4 -5.09 12.59 71.27
N THR A 5 -5.95 11.64 70.99
CA THR A 5 -5.67 10.37 70.31
C THR A 5 -5.59 10.60 68.79
N SER A 6 -4.44 10.31 68.18
CA SER A 6 -4.29 10.29 66.72
C SER A 6 -4.99 9.07 66.13
N SER A 7 -6.03 9.30 65.35
CA SER A 7 -6.58 8.29 64.43
C SER A 7 -5.77 8.32 63.13
N ALA A 8 -5.02 7.25 62.88
CA ALA A 8 -4.39 7.02 61.59
C ALA A 8 -5.46 6.52 60.59
N LEU A 9 -5.88 7.38 59.66
CA LEU A 9 -6.59 6.94 58.46
C LEU A 9 -5.56 6.55 57.40
N ALA A 10 -5.32 5.25 57.25
CA ALA A 10 -4.69 4.69 56.06
C ALA A 10 -5.75 4.59 54.95
N ALA A 11 -5.79 5.59 54.06
CA ALA A 11 -6.60 5.51 52.85
C ALA A 11 -5.89 4.58 51.84
N SER A 12 -6.40 3.37 51.71
CA SER A 12 -5.97 2.36 50.74
C SER A 12 -6.31 2.83 49.32
N LEU A 13 -5.28 3.23 48.57
CA LEU A 13 -5.37 3.60 47.17
C LEU A 13 -5.56 2.33 46.33
N SER A 14 -6.81 2.02 45.96
CA SER A 14 -7.10 0.92 45.03
C SER A 14 -6.79 1.39 43.61
N ILE A 15 -5.60 1.04 43.11
CA ILE A 15 -5.22 1.24 41.71
C ILE A 15 -5.94 0.18 40.88
N MET A 16 -7.02 0.58 40.22
CA MET A 16 -7.74 -0.25 39.26
C MET A 16 -6.93 -0.23 37.95
N THR A 17 -6.08 -1.24 37.76
CA THR A 17 -5.33 -1.42 36.50
C THR A 17 -6.29 -1.87 35.41
N LEU A 18 -6.63 -0.97 34.50
CA LEU A 18 -7.27 -1.30 33.23
C LEU A 18 -6.23 -1.97 32.32
N SER A 19 -6.22 -3.30 32.31
CA SER A 19 -5.50 -4.09 31.32
C SER A 19 -6.17 -3.90 29.95
N VAL A 20 -5.67 -2.98 29.12
CA VAL A 20 -5.93 -3.03 27.67
C VAL A 20 -5.15 -4.22 27.12
N SER A 21 -5.81 -5.39 27.05
CA SER A 21 -5.35 -6.50 26.23
C SER A 21 -5.80 -6.23 24.78
N GLY A 22 -5.13 -5.28 24.12
CA GLY A 22 -5.20 -5.18 22.67
C GLY A 22 -4.40 -6.34 22.09
N GLN A 23 -5.06 -7.46 21.79
CA GLN A 23 -4.46 -8.48 20.94
C GLN A 23 -4.26 -7.83 19.57
N ALA A 24 -3.00 -7.59 19.20
CA ALA A 24 -2.62 -7.27 17.84
C ALA A 24 -2.82 -8.53 17.01
N THR A 25 -4.06 -8.76 16.62
CA THR A 25 -4.39 -9.67 15.53
C THR A 25 -3.64 -9.17 14.28
N ALA A 26 -3.08 -10.08 13.50
CA ALA A 26 -2.34 -9.78 12.29
C ALA A 26 -3.28 -9.35 11.15
N GLN A 27 -4.21 -8.42 11.39
CA GLN A 27 -4.97 -7.87 10.28
C GLN A 27 -4.05 -6.98 9.46
N GLY A 28 -3.94 -7.29 8.16
CA GLY A 28 -3.32 -6.43 7.19
C GLY A 28 -3.78 -4.98 7.32
N MET A 29 -2.96 -4.06 6.82
CA MET A 29 -3.22 -2.62 6.86
C MET A 29 -4.61 -2.29 6.25
N PRO A 30 -5.42 -1.41 6.87
CA PRO A 30 -6.71 -1.02 6.30
C PRO A 30 -6.57 -0.46 4.88
N PRO A 31 -7.50 -0.75 3.95
CA PRO A 31 -7.43 -0.25 2.57
C PRO A 31 -7.27 1.26 2.46
N GLU A 32 -7.87 2.01 3.38
CA GLU A 32 -7.84 3.48 3.39
C GLU A 32 -6.43 4.01 3.67
N GLN A 33 -5.70 3.30 4.54
CA GLN A 33 -4.32 3.62 4.85
C GLN A 33 -3.40 3.23 3.69
N ILE A 34 -3.66 2.10 3.01
CA ILE A 34 -2.94 1.71 1.79
C ILE A 34 -3.14 2.76 0.69
N LYS A 35 -4.37 3.23 0.47
CA LYS A 35 -4.69 4.30 -0.47
C LYS A 35 -3.89 5.58 -0.19
N GLN A 36 -3.77 5.98 1.07
CA GLN A 36 -2.93 7.14 1.44
C GLN A 36 -1.45 6.90 1.12
N ILE A 37 -0.93 5.71 1.39
CA ILE A 37 0.44 5.33 1.02
C ILE A 37 0.61 5.39 -0.50
N LEU A 38 -0.33 4.86 -1.27
CA LEU A 38 -0.30 4.90 -2.73
C LEU A 38 -0.30 6.33 -3.27
N ASP A 39 -1.08 7.24 -2.68
CA ASP A 39 -1.07 8.66 -3.08
C ASP A 39 0.29 9.34 -2.85
N VAL A 40 0.94 9.10 -1.71
CA VAL A 40 2.26 9.70 -1.43
C VAL A 40 3.42 8.99 -2.12
N THR A 41 3.22 7.75 -2.57
CA THR A 41 4.22 6.95 -3.28
C THR A 41 4.00 6.90 -4.79
N LYS A 42 3.03 7.65 -5.33
CA LYS A 42 2.67 7.64 -6.75
C LYS A 42 3.83 7.82 -7.71
N ALA A 43 4.88 8.54 -7.35
CA ALA A 43 6.09 8.64 -8.17
C ALA A 43 6.80 7.29 -8.45
N ASN A 44 6.45 6.22 -7.72
CA ASN A 44 7.12 4.91 -7.77
C ASN A 44 6.20 3.76 -8.16
N TRP A 45 4.95 4.00 -8.58
CA TRP A 45 4.03 2.89 -8.89
C TRP A 45 4.55 1.97 -9.99
N VAL A 46 5.23 2.54 -10.98
CA VAL A 46 5.89 1.79 -12.05
C VAL A 46 7.32 2.23 -12.26
N ALA A 47 8.13 1.33 -12.82
CA ALA A 47 9.53 1.59 -13.13
C ALA A 47 9.93 0.97 -14.48
N PHE A 48 10.64 1.73 -15.30
CA PHE A 48 11.23 1.23 -16.54
C PHE A 48 12.57 0.54 -16.27
N ARG A 49 12.88 -0.48 -17.05
CA ARG A 49 14.21 -1.12 -17.07
C ARG A 49 14.51 -1.66 -18.46
N ASP A 50 15.69 -1.36 -18.98
CA ASP A 50 16.21 -2.04 -20.17
C ASP A 50 16.92 -3.33 -19.77
N TRP A 51 16.58 -4.43 -20.46
CA TRP A 51 17.12 -5.75 -20.17
C TRP A 51 17.15 -6.61 -21.43
N GLU A 52 18.32 -7.11 -21.83
CA GLU A 52 18.48 -8.06 -22.95
C GLU A 52 17.74 -7.67 -24.25
N GLY A 53 17.80 -6.38 -24.62
CA GLY A 53 17.12 -5.87 -25.83
C GLY A 53 15.60 -5.73 -25.69
N LYS A 54 15.08 -5.83 -24.47
CA LYS A 54 13.71 -5.53 -24.08
C LYS A 54 13.65 -4.29 -23.21
N GLN A 55 12.49 -3.66 -23.24
CA GLN A 55 12.09 -2.65 -22.28
C GLN A 55 11.04 -3.27 -21.36
N LEU A 56 11.33 -3.30 -20.07
CA LEU A 56 10.42 -3.81 -19.05
C LEU A 56 9.77 -2.63 -18.33
N ILE A 57 8.48 -2.75 -18.02
CA ILE A 57 7.79 -1.80 -17.14
C ILE A 57 7.25 -2.59 -15.94
N TYR A 58 7.87 -2.38 -14.79
CA TYR A 58 7.55 -3.06 -13.54
C TYR A 58 6.35 -2.43 -12.85
N PHE A 59 5.49 -3.29 -12.31
CA PHE A 59 4.36 -2.97 -11.43
C PHE A 59 4.61 -3.46 -9.99
N THR A 60 5.84 -3.86 -9.67
CA THR A 60 6.24 -4.45 -8.37
C THR A 60 5.77 -3.63 -7.18
N HIS A 61 5.83 -2.29 -7.26
CA HIS A 61 5.36 -1.44 -6.15
C HIS A 61 3.85 -1.60 -5.93
N LEU A 62 3.05 -1.57 -7.00
CA LEU A 62 1.61 -1.78 -6.91
C LEU A 62 1.27 -3.20 -6.43
N GLU A 63 2.03 -4.22 -6.88
CA GLU A 63 1.91 -5.58 -6.37
C GLU A 63 2.16 -5.66 -4.87
N SER A 64 3.13 -4.91 -4.34
CA SER A 64 3.37 -4.83 -2.89
C SER A 64 2.22 -4.18 -2.13
N TRP A 65 1.25 -3.52 -2.77
CA TRP A 65 0.12 -2.85 -2.13
C TRP A 65 -1.24 -3.37 -2.64
N LYS A 66 -1.24 -4.56 -3.27
CA LYS A 66 -2.42 -5.15 -3.94
C LYS A 66 -3.66 -5.26 -3.05
N CYS A 67 -3.48 -5.46 -1.74
CA CYS A 67 -4.58 -5.55 -0.78
C CYS A 67 -5.43 -4.28 -0.64
N GLY A 68 -4.98 -3.14 -1.16
CA GLY A 68 -5.74 -1.89 -1.17
C GLY A 68 -6.16 -1.43 -2.56
N ILE A 69 -6.06 -2.26 -3.59
CA ILE A 69 -6.34 -1.90 -4.99
C ILE A 69 -7.28 -2.93 -5.60
N ASP A 70 -8.38 -2.48 -6.19
CA ASP A 70 -9.29 -3.36 -6.94
C ASP A 70 -8.81 -3.53 -8.39
N PHE A 71 -8.44 -2.43 -9.03
CA PHE A 71 -8.02 -2.43 -10.44
C PHE A 71 -6.87 -1.47 -10.71
N VAL A 72 -6.01 -1.86 -11.65
CA VAL A 72 -4.94 -1.04 -12.19
C VAL A 72 -5.16 -0.93 -13.70
N PHE A 73 -5.51 0.26 -14.18
CA PHE A 73 -5.61 0.55 -15.61
C PHE A 73 -4.39 1.31 -16.09
N TYR A 74 -3.93 1.01 -17.29
CA TYR A 74 -2.81 1.71 -17.90
C TYR A 74 -2.97 1.91 -19.42
N GLY A 75 -2.17 2.83 -19.96
CA GLY A 75 -2.06 3.12 -21.38
C GLY A 75 -0.62 3.53 -21.71
N LEU A 76 -0.14 3.19 -22.91
CA LEU A 76 1.24 3.46 -23.34
C LEU A 76 1.27 4.61 -24.37
N ASN A 77 2.33 5.42 -24.36
CA ASN A 77 2.58 6.48 -25.36
C ASN A 77 1.37 7.41 -25.58
N ASP A 78 0.80 7.91 -24.48
CA ASP A 78 -0.40 8.77 -24.48
C ASP A 78 -1.69 8.10 -25.04
N GLY A 79 -1.68 6.77 -25.14
CA GLY A 79 -2.85 5.95 -25.47
C GLY A 79 -3.93 5.98 -24.39
N GLN A 80 -5.08 5.36 -24.71
CA GLN A 80 -6.19 5.24 -23.76
C GLN A 80 -5.82 4.35 -22.57
N LEU A 81 -6.44 4.60 -21.41
CA LEU A 81 -6.35 3.75 -20.22
C LEU A 81 -7.27 2.52 -20.37
N ASP A 82 -7.00 1.69 -21.36
CA ASP A 82 -7.83 0.54 -21.74
C ASP A 82 -7.18 -0.82 -21.46
N GLN A 83 -5.91 -0.82 -21.04
CA GLN A 83 -5.22 -2.02 -20.59
C GLN A 83 -5.41 -2.18 -19.08
N MET A 84 -5.63 -3.41 -18.63
CA MET A 84 -5.74 -3.74 -17.22
C MET A 84 -4.53 -4.57 -16.80
N TRP A 85 -3.83 -4.12 -15.76
CA TRP A 85 -2.87 -4.96 -15.07
C TRP A 85 -3.61 -5.83 -14.06
N GLU A 86 -3.48 -7.14 -14.21
CA GLU A 86 -4.04 -8.12 -13.28
C GLU A 86 -3.12 -8.21 -12.05
N LEU A 87 -3.57 -7.69 -10.91
CA LEU A 87 -2.89 -7.88 -9.63
C LEU A 87 -3.00 -9.33 -9.17
N ASP A 88 -2.01 -9.84 -8.45
CA ASP A 88 -2.20 -11.09 -7.71
C ASP A 88 -3.27 -10.93 -6.61
N GLU A 89 -3.88 -12.04 -6.19
CA GLU A 89 -4.77 -12.04 -5.03
C GLU A 89 -4.05 -11.55 -3.77
N CYS A 90 -4.75 -10.73 -2.98
CA CYS A 90 -4.26 -10.27 -1.69
C CYS A 90 -4.20 -11.44 -0.68
N ASP A 91 -3.03 -11.65 -0.07
CA ASP A 91 -2.86 -12.43 1.14
C ASP A 91 -2.74 -11.49 2.36
N PRO A 92 -3.76 -11.37 3.23
CA PRO A 92 -3.70 -10.49 4.39
C PRO A 92 -2.60 -10.84 5.41
N ASP A 93 -2.13 -12.09 5.43
CA ASP A 93 -1.04 -12.53 6.31
C ASP A 93 0.33 -12.10 5.76
N ASN A 94 0.45 -11.92 4.44
CA ASN A 94 1.66 -11.43 3.76
C ASN A 94 1.33 -10.32 2.75
N PRO A 95 0.75 -9.18 3.20
CA PRO A 95 0.05 -8.23 2.33
C PRO A 95 0.95 -7.49 1.35
N ASN A 96 2.26 -7.48 1.60
CA ASN A 96 3.26 -6.84 0.75
C ASN A 96 4.15 -7.84 -0.02
N ALA A 97 3.87 -9.13 0.04
CA ALA A 97 4.63 -10.12 -0.72
C ALA A 97 4.31 -10.01 -2.23
N VAL A 98 5.36 -9.96 -3.06
CA VAL A 98 5.25 -10.01 -4.51
C VAL A 98 5.70 -11.38 -4.97
N LEU A 99 4.73 -12.23 -5.30
CA LEU A 99 4.96 -13.63 -5.73
C LEU A 99 4.75 -13.82 -7.23
N LYS A 100 4.14 -12.86 -7.92
CA LYS A 100 4.01 -12.86 -9.39
C LYS A 100 5.36 -13.10 -10.05
N ASP A 101 5.44 -14.11 -10.90
CA ASP A 101 6.67 -14.48 -11.62
C ASP A 101 7.15 -13.33 -12.53
N LYS A 102 6.20 -12.67 -13.20
CA LYS A 102 6.46 -11.51 -14.06
C LYS A 102 5.72 -10.28 -13.54
N PRO A 103 6.25 -9.54 -12.55
CA PRO A 103 5.65 -8.31 -12.05
C PRO A 103 5.94 -7.12 -12.98
N TYR A 104 5.96 -7.37 -14.30
CA TYR A 104 6.28 -6.41 -15.35
C TYR A 104 5.63 -6.83 -16.67
N ILE A 105 5.43 -5.85 -17.56
CA ILE A 105 5.19 -6.11 -18.98
C ILE A 105 6.51 -6.05 -19.75
N GLU A 106 6.62 -6.90 -20.79
CA GLU A 106 7.76 -6.95 -21.69
C GLU A 106 7.43 -6.29 -23.02
N LEU A 107 8.26 -5.34 -23.44
CA LEU A 107 8.07 -4.58 -24.66
C LEU A 107 9.37 -4.61 -25.50
N PRO A 108 9.28 -4.42 -26.83
CA PRO A 108 10.48 -4.19 -27.64
C PRO A 108 11.26 -2.97 -27.12
N ALA A 109 12.60 -3.04 -27.11
CA ALA A 109 13.43 -1.91 -26.70
C ALA A 109 13.07 -0.62 -27.45
N GLY A 110 12.95 0.49 -26.72
CA GLY A 110 12.63 1.82 -27.27
C GLY A 110 11.21 2.00 -27.80
N SER A 111 10.33 0.99 -27.70
CA SER A 111 8.96 1.08 -28.22
C SER A 111 8.02 1.96 -27.39
N THR A 112 8.34 2.16 -26.10
CA THR A 112 7.51 2.95 -25.18
C THR A 112 8.32 4.07 -24.55
N GLN A 113 7.75 5.27 -24.61
CA GLN A 113 8.31 6.51 -24.07
C GLN A 113 7.55 6.97 -22.82
N SER A 114 6.27 6.62 -22.69
CA SER A 114 5.47 6.92 -21.51
C SER A 114 4.49 5.79 -21.18
N ILE A 115 4.14 5.70 -19.89
CA ILE A 115 3.00 4.93 -19.41
C ILE A 115 2.16 5.81 -18.50
N SER A 116 0.85 5.81 -18.70
CA SER A 116 -0.13 6.43 -17.81
C SER A 116 -0.84 5.35 -17.01
N VAL A 117 -1.03 5.55 -15.71
CA VAL A 117 -1.63 4.57 -14.79
C VAL A 117 -2.74 5.24 -13.97
N GLN A 118 -3.84 4.53 -13.75
CA GLN A 118 -4.92 4.90 -12.83
C GLN A 118 -5.31 3.69 -11.97
N LEU A 119 -5.47 3.93 -10.68
CA LEU A 119 -5.93 2.94 -9.71
C LEU A 119 -7.43 3.10 -9.45
N VAL A 120 -8.11 1.99 -9.20
CA VAL A 120 -9.45 1.93 -8.60
C VAL A 120 -9.33 1.26 -7.25
N TYR A 121 -9.92 1.87 -6.22
CA TYR A 121 -9.84 1.41 -4.84
C TYR A 121 -11.13 0.69 -4.40
N PRO A 122 -11.10 -0.11 -3.32
CA PRO A 122 -12.27 -0.84 -2.79
C PRO A 122 -13.49 0.03 -2.45
N ASP A 123 -13.27 1.31 -2.14
CA ASP A 123 -14.34 2.29 -1.90
C ASP A 123 -15.00 2.81 -3.20
N GLY A 124 -14.59 2.28 -4.36
CA GLY A 124 -15.04 2.68 -5.70
C GLY A 124 -14.42 3.98 -6.22
N SER A 125 -13.60 4.66 -5.43
CA SER A 125 -12.91 5.88 -5.87
C SER A 125 -11.74 5.56 -6.80
N LYS A 126 -11.30 6.57 -7.54
CA LYS A 126 -10.18 6.47 -8.49
C LYS A 126 -9.06 7.41 -8.10
N SER A 127 -7.82 7.02 -8.37
CA SER A 127 -6.69 7.94 -8.29
C SER A 127 -6.74 8.99 -9.41
N SER A 128 -5.93 10.04 -9.27
CA SER A 128 -5.44 10.79 -10.43
C SER A 128 -4.74 9.85 -11.42
N VAL A 129 -4.72 10.25 -12.68
CA VAL A 129 -3.89 9.57 -13.69
C VAL A 129 -2.47 10.05 -13.51
N GLU A 130 -1.54 9.10 -13.37
CA GLU A 130 -0.11 9.38 -13.20
C GLU A 130 0.64 8.91 -14.43
N THR A 131 1.47 9.78 -15.00
CA THR A 131 2.25 9.47 -16.20
C THR A 131 3.74 9.41 -15.89
N TYR A 132 4.36 8.30 -16.27
CA TYR A 132 5.75 7.99 -16.04
C TYR A 132 6.47 8.01 -17.38
N GLN A 133 7.53 8.80 -17.45
CA GLN A 133 8.36 8.93 -18.65
C GLN A 133 9.50 7.94 -18.58
N TYR A 134 9.73 7.23 -19.67
CA TYR A 134 10.93 6.44 -19.86
C TYR A 134 12.15 7.37 -19.88
N LYS A 135 13.16 6.98 -19.11
CA LYS A 135 14.46 7.66 -19.04
C LYS A 135 15.53 6.60 -19.26
N PRO A 136 16.07 6.50 -20.49
CA PRO A 136 17.15 5.56 -20.82
C PRO A 136 18.43 5.86 -20.03
#